data_AF-A0A848N767-F1
#
_entry.id   AF-A0A848N767-F1
#
_cell.length_a   1.000
_cell.length_b   1.000
_cell.length_c   1.000
_cell.angle_alpha   90.00
_cell.angle_beta   90.00
_cell.angle_gamma   90.00
#
_symmetry.space_group_name_H-M   'P 1'
#
loop_
_entity.id
_entity.type
_entity.pdbx_description
1 polymer ?
#
loop_
_entity_poly.entity_id
_entity_poly.type
_entity_poly.pdbx_seq_one_letter_code
_entity_poly.pdbx_strand_id
1 'polypeptide(L)' 'MKLETPTSTVLYSIEETIKAYRRLSQQNISNIVPDITVDQALILIIIDREDKTQSEIADLVFKDYASMTRIIRLMIDKNY' A
#
# COMPACT_ATOMS: atom_id res chain seq x y z
N MET A 1 -30.43 6.96 -10.14
CA MET A 1 -29.76 7.92 -9.25
C MET A 1 -29.24 9.06 -10.11
N LYS A 2 -29.70 10.30 -9.92
CA LYS A 2 -29.08 11.46 -10.58
C LYS A 2 -27.86 11.86 -9.76
N LEU A 3 -26.68 11.49 -10.23
CA LEU A 3 -25.41 11.94 -9.68
C LEU A 3 -24.89 13.06 -10.56
N GLU A 4 -24.74 14.26 -10.01
CA GLU A 4 -24.12 15.38 -10.73
C GLU A 4 -22.60 15.28 -10.69
N THR A 5 -22.06 14.71 -9.61
CA THR A 5 -20.62 14.45 -9.42
C THR A 5 -20.39 13.14 -8.66
N PRO A 6 -19.20 12.52 -8.82
CA PRO A 6 -18.82 11.36 -8.01
C PRO A 6 -18.70 11.68 -6.51
N THR A 7 -18.48 12.95 -6.14
CA THR A 7 -18.19 13.38 -4.76
C THR A 7 -19.33 13.11 -3.77
N SER A 8 -20.56 12.94 -4.27
CA SER A 8 -21.72 12.56 -3.46
C SER A 8 -21.87 11.04 -3.27
N THR A 9 -21.00 10.23 -3.87
CA THR A 9 -21.06 8.77 -3.75
C THR A 9 -20.25 8.27 -2.56
N VAL A 10 -20.74 7.21 -1.91
CA VAL A 10 -20.00 6.51 -0.84
C VAL A 10 -18.65 6.00 -1.35
N LEU A 11 -18.59 5.53 -2.60
CA LEU A 11 -17.34 5.08 -3.22
C LEU A 11 -16.28 6.18 -3.23
N TYR A 12 -16.67 7.40 -3.59
CA TYR A 12 -15.75 8.55 -3.56
C TYR A 12 -15.28 8.86 -2.14
N SER A 13 -16.18 8.89 -1.16
CA SER A 13 -15.80 9.15 0.24
C SER A 13 -14.83 8.11 0.79
N ILE A 14 -15.01 6.83 0.45
CA ILE A 14 -14.07 5.75 0.83
C ILE A 14 -12.70 5.99 0.18
N GLU A 15 -12.67 6.27 -1.13
CA GLU A 15 -11.44 6.49 -1.87
C GLU A 15 -10.67 7.73 -1.38
N GLU A 16 -11.38 8.82 -1.10
CA GLU A 16 -10.81 10.03 -0.50
C GLU A 16 -10.21 9.73 0.88
N THR A 17 -10.94 8.99 1.73
CA THR A 17 -10.48 8.60 3.06
C THR A 17 -9.22 7.73 2.98
N ILE A 18 -9.20 6.73 2.10
CA ILE A 18 -8.03 5.86 1.90
C ILE A 18 -6.81 6.68 1.44
N LYS A 19 -7.00 7.62 0.50
CA LYS A 19 -5.92 8.50 0.02
C LYS A 19 -5.40 9.43 1.12
N ALA A 20 -6.29 10.02 1.91
CA ALA A 20 -5.91 10.88 3.03
C ALA A 20 -5.11 10.10 4.07
N TYR A 21 -5.58 8.91 4.44
CA TYR A 21 -4.89 8.05 5.40
C TYR A 21 -3.54 7.55 4.87
N ARG A 22 -3.44 7.17 3.59
CA ARG A 22 -2.16 6.79 2.98
C ARG A 22 -1.13 7.92 3.02
N ARG A 23 -1.53 9.19 2.83
CA ARG A 23 -0.63 10.35 2.96
C ARG A 23 -0.13 10.51 4.41
N LEU A 24 -1.02 10.38 5.39
CA LEU A 24 -0.66 10.42 6.80
C LEU A 24 0.30 9.27 7.16
N SER A 25 -0.01 8.05 6.75
CA SER A 25 0.85 6.88 6.96
C SER A 25 2.23 7.08 6.32
N GLN A 26 2.29 7.60 5.09
CA GLN A 26 3.57 7.88 4.43
C GLN A 26 4.40 8.92 5.21
N GLN A 27 3.77 9.99 5.72
CA GLN A 27 4.47 10.98 6.55
C GLN A 27 5.05 10.34 7.82
N ASN A 28 4.25 9.51 8.51
CA ASN A 28 4.70 8.82 9.72
C ASN A 28 5.83 7.84 9.43
N ILE A 29 5.73 7.06 8.36
CA ILE A 29 6.78 6.12 7.92
C ILE A 29 8.05 6.88 7.59
N SER A 30 7.96 7.94 6.78
CA SER A 30 9.13 8.70 6.33
C SER A 30 9.88 9.41 7.47
N ASN A 31 9.22 9.67 8.61
CA ASN A 31 9.88 10.19 9.82
C ASN A 31 10.79 9.15 10.51
N ILE A 32 10.60 7.86 10.23
CA ILE A 32 11.35 6.76 10.85
C ILE A 32 12.26 6.09 9.82
N VAL A 33 11.72 5.75 8.65
CA VAL A 33 12.42 5.12 7.52
C VAL A 33 12.09 5.92 6.25
N PRO A 34 12.95 6.89 5.86
CA PRO A 34 12.61 7.85 4.81
C PRO A 34 12.50 7.24 3.40
N ASP A 35 13.14 6.10 3.16
CA ASP A 35 13.31 5.55 1.80
C ASP A 35 12.38 4.37 1.47
N ILE A 36 11.27 4.21 2.20
CA ILE A 36 10.24 3.21 1.89
C ILE A 36 8.84 3.83 1.74
N THR A 37 8.05 3.20 0.88
CA THR A 37 6.64 3.53 0.66
C THR A 37 5.73 2.81 1.65
N VAL A 38 4.48 3.27 1.76
CA VAL A 38 3.42 2.57 2.51
C VAL A 38 3.30 1.10 2.11
N ASP A 39 3.35 0.78 0.82
CA ASP A 39 3.18 -0.60 0.36
C ASP A 39 4.39 -1.48 0.76
N GLN A 40 5.60 -0.94 0.66
CA GLN A 40 6.81 -1.63 1.14
C GLN A 40 6.76 -1.89 2.65
N ALA A 41 6.30 -0.91 3.44
CA ALA A 41 6.13 -1.08 4.87
C ALA A 41 5.10 -2.16 5.22
N LEU A 42 3.96 -2.21 4.51
CA LEU A 42 2.95 -3.25 4.71
C LEU A 42 3.50 -4.65 4.40
N ILE A 43 4.27 -4.78 3.32
CA ILE A 43 4.90 -6.06 2.95
C ILE A 43 5.88 -6.52 4.04
N LEU A 44 6.73 -5.62 4.55
CA LEU A 44 7.66 -5.94 5.63
C LEU A 44 6.93 -6.41 6.90
N ILE A 45 5.82 -5.77 7.27
CA ILE A 45 5.00 -6.18 8.41
C ILE A 45 4.44 -7.60 8.23
N ILE A 46 4.02 -7.97 7.02
CA ILE A 46 3.46 -9.29 6.74
C ILE A 46 4.58 -10.35 6.79
N ILE A 47 5.72 -10.10 6.14
CA ILE A 47 6.86 -11.03 6.09
C ILE A 47 7.43 -11.29 7.50
N ASP A 48 7.41 -10.28 8.38
CA ASP A 48 7.87 -10.41 9.77
C ASP A 48 6.97 -11.32 10.62
N ARG A 49 5.69 -11.45 10.26
CA ARG A 49 4.67 -12.08 11.13
C ARG A 49 4.10 -13.38 10.58
N GLU A 50 4.13 -13.58 9.27
CA GLU A 50 3.41 -14.64 8.59
C GLU A 50 4.30 -15.29 7.51
N ASP A 51 4.25 -16.63 7.44
CA ASP A 51 4.87 -17.37 6.34
C ASP A 51 3.90 -17.42 5.16
N LYS A 52 4.12 -16.53 4.18
CA LYS A 52 3.29 -16.40 2.98
C LYS A 52 4.14 -16.31 1.73
N THR A 53 3.61 -16.87 0.65
CA THR A 53 4.14 -16.68 -0.69
C THR A 53 3.97 -15.23 -1.16
N GLN A 54 4.80 -14.79 -2.11
CA GLN A 54 4.68 -13.43 -2.67
C GLN A 54 3.30 -13.15 -3.30
N SER A 55 2.66 -14.17 -3.90
CA SER A 55 1.31 -14.07 -4.44
C SER A 55 0.27 -13.81 -3.34
N GLU A 56 0.34 -14.53 -2.23
CA GLU A 56 -0.59 -14.33 -1.10
C GLU A 56 -0.41 -12.95 -0.48
N ILE A 57 0.83 -12.47 -0.36
CA ILE A 57 1.10 -11.11 0.11
C ILE A 57 0.53 -10.08 -0.88
N ALA A 58 0.65 -10.31 -2.20
CA ALA A 58 0.13 -9.42 -3.22
C ALA A 58 -1.38 -9.26 -3.12
N ASP A 59 -2.10 -10.36 -2.91
CA ASP A 59 -3.55 -10.35 -2.70
C ASP A 59 -3.92 -9.56 -1.44
N LEU A 60 -3.20 -9.75 -0.32
CA LEU A 60 -3.46 -9.05 0.94
C LEU A 60 -3.23 -7.55 0.86
N VAL A 61 -2.25 -7.10 0.07
CA VAL A 61 -1.93 -5.67 -0.11
C VAL A 61 -2.53 -5.07 -1.38
N PHE A 62 -3.45 -5.79 -2.02
CA PHE A 62 -4.19 -5.37 -3.22
C PHE A 62 -3.27 -4.97 -4.38
N LYS A 63 -2.26 -5.80 -4.67
CA LYS A 63 -1.31 -5.63 -5.78
C LYS A 63 -1.41 -6.78 -6.76
N ASP A 64 -1.17 -6.48 -8.04
CA ASP A 64 -0.89 -7.52 -9.02
C ASP A 64 0.52 -8.10 -8.81
N TYR A 65 0.74 -9.30 -9.35
CA TYR A 65 2.00 -10.04 -9.19
C TYR A 65 3.20 -9.32 -9.81
N ALA A 66 3.02 -8.58 -10.91
CA ALA A 66 4.10 -7.85 -11.56
C ALA A 66 4.54 -6.65 -10.71
N SER A 67 3.56 -5.92 -10.15
CA SER A 67 3.77 -4.86 -9.16
C SER A 67 4.47 -5.39 -7.92
N MET A 68 4.04 -6.52 -7.37
CA MET A 68 4.69 -7.16 -6.22
C MET A 68 6.16 -7.48 -6.51
N THR A 69 6.43 -8.15 -7.64
CA THR A 69 7.80 -8.49 -8.05
C THR A 69 8.69 -7.26 -8.13
N ARG A 70 8.18 -6.16 -8.71
CA ARG A 70 8.90 -4.89 -8.79
C ARG A 70 9.16 -4.28 -7.42
N ILE A 71 8.18 -4.32 -6.52
CA ILE A 71 8.31 -3.78 -5.16
C ILE A 71 9.37 -4.56 -4.37
N ILE A 72 9.33 -5.90 -4.40
CA ILE A 72 10.33 -6.75 -3.74
C ILE A 72 11.73 -6.45 -4.27
N ARG A 73 11.90 -6.36 -5.59
CA ARG A 73 13.20 -6.03 -6.19
C ARG A 73 13.74 -4.69 -5.69
N LEU A 74 12.90 -3.66 -5.63
CA LEU A 74 13.30 -2.36 -5.12
C LEU A 74 13.68 -2.39 -3.63
N MET A 75 13.07 -3.26 -2.83
CA MET A 75 13.46 -3.43 -1.42
C MET A 75 14.80 -4.14 -1.28
N ILE A 76 15.02 -5.21 -2.07
CA ILE A 76 16.31 -5.92 -2.13
C ILE A 76 17.43 -4.97 -2.56
N ASP A 77 17.21 -4.17 -3.61
CA ASP A 77 18.20 -3.21 -4.11
C ASP A 77 18.57 -2.14 -3.04
N LYS A 78 17.69 -1.91 -2.07
CA LYS A 78 17.88 -0.99 -0.93
C LYS A 78 18.37 -1.70 0.34
N ASN A 79 18.62 -3.01 0.31
CA ASN A 79 18.98 -3.85 1.46
C ASN A 79 17.94 -3.85 2.60
N TYR A 80 16.66 -3.87 2.24
CA TYR A 80 15.56 -4.17 3.16
C TYR A 80 15.16 -5.65 3.11
#